data_AF-A0A383AZG6-F1
#
_entry.id   AF-A0A383AZG6-F1
#
_cell.length_a   1.000
_cell.length_b   1.000
_cell.length_c   1.000
_cell.angle_alpha   90.00
_cell.angle_beta   90.00
_cell.angle_gamma   90.00
#
_symmetry.space_group_name_H-M   'P 1'
#
loop_
_entity.id
_entity.type
_entity.pdbx_description
1 polymer ?
#
loop_
_entity_poly.entity_id
_entity_poly.type
_entity_poly.pdbx_seq_one_letter_code
_entity_poly.pdbx_strand_id
1 'polypeptide(L)'
;MSKLKVIGALATASVAFAIFRSPAHAHGFGERYDLPIPLNYFLLGAAATVAVSFVVIGWLMRHGGKDFGYPRVNLWSNVVFRVLARILGRLTGLLSVSL
;
A
#
# COMPACT_ATOMS: atom_id res chain seq x y z
N MET A 1 -3.79 -18.26 -22.80
CA MET A 1 -5.10 -17.78 -22.27
C MET A 1 -5.16 -16.27 -22.46
N SER A 2 -6.23 -15.74 -23.08
CA SER A 2 -6.31 -14.31 -23.38
C SER A 2 -6.36 -13.50 -22.07
N LYS A 3 -5.54 -12.43 -21.99
CA LYS A 3 -5.45 -11.55 -20.81
C LYS A 3 -6.83 -11.05 -20.34
N LEU A 4 -7.78 -10.92 -21.27
CA LEU A 4 -9.19 -10.57 -21.01
C LEU A 4 -9.92 -11.57 -20.10
N LYS A 5 -9.70 -12.88 -20.30
CA LYS A 5 -10.32 -13.93 -19.47
C LYS A 5 -9.74 -13.93 -18.05
N VAL A 6 -8.46 -13.60 -17.92
CA VAL A 6 -7.76 -13.51 -16.62
C VAL A 6 -8.25 -12.31 -15.82
N ILE A 7 -8.42 -11.15 -16.45
CA ILE A 7 -8.93 -9.94 -15.80
C ILE A 7 -10.37 -10.13 -15.34
N GLY A 8 -11.22 -10.74 -16.19
CA GLY A 8 -12.60 -11.06 -15.82
C GLY A 8 -12.68 -12.00 -14.62
N ALA A 9 -11.89 -13.07 -14.63
CA ALA A 9 -11.84 -14.01 -13.51
C ALA A 9 -11.35 -13.34 -12.21
N LEU A 10 -10.36 -12.44 -12.29
CA LEU A 10 -9.85 -11.71 -11.13
C LEU A 10 -10.88 -10.74 -10.54
N ALA A 11 -11.60 -10.03 -11.40
CA ALA A 11 -12.67 -9.12 -11.00
C ALA A 11 -13.81 -9.89 -10.30
N THR A 12 -14.27 -11.00 -10.89
CA THR A 12 -15.30 -11.85 -10.27
C THR A 12 -14.83 -12.44 -8.95
N ALA A 13 -13.57 -12.88 -8.85
CA ALA A 13 -13.00 -13.39 -7.61
C ALA A 13 -12.94 -12.33 -6.50
N SER A 14 -12.57 -11.08 -6.83
CA SER A 14 -12.56 -9.98 -5.86
C SER A 14 -13.94 -9.62 -5.33
N VAL A 15 -14.96 -9.61 -6.19
CA VAL A 15 -16.36 -9.36 -5.80
C VAL A 15 -16.88 -10.51 -4.93
N ALA A 16 -16.61 -11.76 -5.32
CA ALA A 16 -16.97 -12.93 -4.52
C ALA A 16 -16.30 -12.90 -3.14
N PHE A 17 -15.02 -12.53 -3.06
CA PHE A 17 -14.29 -12.40 -1.79
C PHE A 17 -14.87 -11.33 -0.86
N ALA A 18 -15.34 -10.21 -1.43
CA ALA A 18 -15.97 -9.14 -0.66
C ALA A 18 -17.34 -9.56 -0.11
N ILE A 19 -18.12 -10.33 -0.86
CA ILE A 19 -19.47 -10.81 -0.47
C ILE A 19 -19.36 -11.95 0.55
N PHE A 20 -18.42 -12.88 0.37
CA PHE A 20 -18.20 -14.04 1.24
C PHE A 20 -17.18 -13.75 2.35
N ARG A 21 -17.14 -12.52 2.85
CA ARG A 21 -16.33 -12.23 4.03
C ARG A 21 -17.06 -12.79 5.25
N SER A 22 -16.48 -13.82 5.88
CA SER A 22 -16.91 -14.24 7.21
C SER A 22 -16.83 -13.04 8.16
N PRO A 23 -17.80 -12.85 9.08
CA PRO A 23 -17.67 -11.83 10.11
C PRO A 23 -16.31 -12.02 10.79
N ALA A 24 -15.45 -11.00 10.68
CA ALA A 24 -14.25 -10.98 11.48
C ALA A 24 -14.73 -10.83 12.92
N HIS A 25 -14.77 -11.94 13.65
CA HIS A 25 -14.93 -11.93 15.10
C HIS A 25 -13.69 -11.24 15.66
N ALA A 26 -13.70 -9.91 15.63
CA ALA A 26 -12.89 -9.10 16.51
C ALA A 26 -13.40 -9.43 17.91
N HIS A 27 -12.94 -10.55 18.47
CA HIS A 27 -13.02 -10.81 19.89
C HIS A 27 -12.34 -9.60 20.51
N GLY A 28 -13.15 -8.67 21.02
CA GLY A 28 -12.69 -7.65 21.93
C GLY A 28 -11.88 -8.37 22.98
N PHE A 29 -10.69 -7.83 23.23
CA PHE A 29 -9.69 -8.29 24.21
C PHE A 29 -10.25 -9.29 25.23
N GLY A 30 -9.63 -10.47 25.30
CA GLY A 30 -9.92 -11.48 26.31
C GLY A 30 -9.66 -10.98 27.74
N GLU A 31 -9.47 -11.91 28.67
CA GLU A 31 -9.04 -11.58 30.04
C GLU A 31 -7.90 -10.55 30.01
N ARG A 32 -7.93 -9.55 30.90
CA ARG A 32 -6.88 -8.52 30.96
C ARG A 32 -5.54 -9.25 31.02
N TYR A 33 -4.76 -9.13 29.95
CA TYR A 33 -3.42 -9.66 29.92
C TYR A 33 -2.59 -8.83 30.89
N ASP A 34 -2.47 -9.31 32.13
CA ASP A 34 -1.49 -8.80 33.05
C ASP A 34 -0.12 -9.16 32.46
N LEU A 35 0.63 -8.12 32.16
CA LEU A 35 1.91 -8.24 31.50
C LEU A 35 2.84 -8.98 32.47
N PRO A 36 3.33 -10.19 32.13
CA PRO A 36 4.22 -10.95 33.02
C PRO A 36 5.52 -10.20 33.30
N ILE A 37 5.82 -9.20 32.45
CA ILE A 37 6.96 -8.28 32.54
C ILE A 37 6.41 -6.86 32.71
N PRO A 38 6.96 -6.03 33.62
CA PRO A 38 6.49 -4.67 33.84
C PRO A 38 6.45 -3.78 32.58
N LEU A 39 5.48 -2.85 32.52
CA LEU A 39 5.22 -1.98 31.36
C LEU A 39 6.44 -1.16 30.90
N ASN A 40 7.31 -0.75 31.83
CA ASN A 40 8.50 0.03 31.53
C ASN A 40 9.46 -0.70 30.56
N TYR A 41 9.58 -2.03 30.61
CA TYR A 41 10.41 -2.78 29.68
C TYR A 41 9.92 -2.65 28.24
N PHE A 42 8.61 -2.64 28.03
CA PHE A 42 8.01 -2.46 26.71
C PHE A 42 8.20 -1.04 26.21
N LEU A 43 8.01 -0.04 27.07
CA LEU A 43 8.20 1.37 26.71
C LEU A 43 9.67 1.67 26.38
N LEU A 44 10.61 1.14 27.17
CA LEU A 44 12.04 1.29 26.91
C LEU A 44 12.45 0.58 25.63
N GLY A 45 11.99 -0.65 25.39
CA GLY A 45 12.27 -1.38 24.16
C GLY A 45 11.70 -0.69 22.92
N ALA A 46 10.47 -0.19 22.99
CA ALA A 46 9.84 0.56 21.91
C ALA A 46 10.60 1.87 21.62
N ALA A 47 10.89 2.67 22.65
CA ALA A 47 11.64 3.91 22.51
C ALA A 47 13.06 3.67 21.96
N ALA A 48 13.75 2.65 22.46
CA ALA A 48 15.08 2.27 21.98
C ALA A 48 15.05 1.83 20.51
N THR A 49 14.07 1.02 20.12
CA THR A 49 13.91 0.57 18.72
C THR A 49 13.69 1.75 17.78
N VAL A 50 12.82 2.69 18.17
CA VAL A 50 12.57 3.91 17.41
C VAL A 50 13.86 4.74 17.30
N ALA A 51 14.55 5.00 18.41
CA ALA A 51 15.80 5.76 18.41
C ALA A 51 16.88 5.12 17.52
N VAL A 52 17.10 3.81 17.65
CA VAL A 52 18.05 3.06 16.82
C VAL A 52 17.69 3.12 15.34
N SER A 53 16.40 3.05 14.98
CA SER A 53 15.97 3.17 13.58
C SER A 53 16.41 4.50 12.95
N PHE A 54 16.26 5.62 13.66
CA PHE A 54 16.69 6.94 13.18
C PHE A 54 18.20 7.04 13.08
N VAL A 55 18.94 6.47 14.04
CA VAL A 55 20.41 6.43 14.00
C VAL A 55 20.89 5.65 12.77
N VAL A 56 20.30 4.47 12.51
CA VAL A 56 20.65 3.64 11.34
C VAL A 56 20.33 4.35 10.03
N ILE A 57 19.13 4.92 9.91
CA ILE A 57 18.72 5.68 8.72
C ILE A 57 19.64 6.89 8.51
N GLY A 58 19.89 7.68 9.56
CA GLY A 58 20.77 8.84 9.51
C GLY A 58 22.20 8.46 9.14
N TRP A 59 22.71 7.34 9.66
CA TRP A 59 24.03 6.83 9.32
C TRP A 59 24.11 6.38 7.85
N LEU A 60 23.09 5.66 7.36
CA LEU A 60 23.02 5.21 5.97
C LEU A 60 22.91 6.41 4.99
N MET A 61 22.11 7.41 5.35
CA MET A 61 21.89 8.61 4.54
C MET A 61 23.05 9.61 4.60
N ARG A 62 23.99 9.48 5.55
CA ARG A 62 25.15 10.37 5.70
C ARG A 62 26.02 10.47 4.43
N HIS A 63 25.95 9.48 3.55
CA HIS A 63 26.76 9.40 2.33
C HIS A 63 26.01 9.85 1.06
N GLY A 64 24.83 10.47 1.20
CA GLY A 64 24.01 10.99 0.09
C GLY A 64 24.54 12.29 -0.52
N GLY A 65 25.83 12.33 -0.85
CA GLY A 65 26.51 13.44 -1.52
C GLY A 65 26.88 13.07 -2.96
N LYS A 66 25.88 12.98 -3.82
CA LYS A 66 25.96 13.03 -5.28
C LYS A 66 24.56 13.37 -5.75
N ASP A 67 24.42 14.22 -6.76
CA ASP A 67 23.16 14.48 -7.44
C ASP A 67 22.61 13.15 -8.01
N PHE A 68 21.95 12.36 -7.17
CA PHE A 68 21.12 11.25 -7.57
C PHE A 68 19.84 11.86 -8.12
N GLY A 69 19.96 12.54 -9.26
CA GLY A 69 18.81 12.97 -10.03
C GLY A 69 18.01 11.73 -10.40
N TYR A 70 16.83 11.58 -9.79
CA TYR A 70 15.93 10.47 -10.08
C TYR A 70 15.73 10.37 -11.60
N PRO A 71 15.86 9.18 -12.20
CA PRO A 71 15.63 9.01 -13.63
C PRO A 71 14.18 9.40 -13.93
N ARG A 72 13.99 10.59 -14.50
CA ARG A 72 12.68 11.15 -14.81
C ARG A 72 12.26 10.73 -16.21
N VAL A 73 11.41 9.72 -16.30
CA VAL A 73 10.81 9.30 -17.57
C VAL A 73 9.58 10.16 -17.82
N ASN A 74 9.62 10.99 -18.86
CA ASN A 74 8.48 11.80 -19.26
C ASN A 74 7.45 10.94 -20.03
N LEU A 75 6.52 10.32 -19.32
CA LEU A 75 5.45 9.49 -19.91
C LEU A 75 4.57 10.26 -20.90
N TRP A 76 4.40 11.56 -20.67
CA TRP A 76 3.57 12.42 -21.53
C TRP A 76 4.23 12.76 -22.86
N SER A 77 5.54 12.53 -23.02
CA SER A 77 6.23 12.66 -24.31
C SER A 77 5.69 11.67 -25.34
N ASN A 78 5.26 10.48 -24.90
CA ASN A 78 4.79 9.42 -25.77
C ASN A 78 3.30 9.59 -26.14
N VAL A 79 3.00 9.61 -27.44
CA VAL A 79 1.64 9.71 -28.00
C VAL A 79 0.73 8.59 -27.48
N VAL A 80 1.26 7.38 -27.33
CA VAL A 80 0.51 6.21 -26.85
C VAL A 80 -0.05 6.46 -25.46
N PHE A 81 0.77 6.99 -24.55
CA PHE A 81 0.35 7.27 -23.17
C PHE A 81 -0.72 8.36 -23.11
N ARG A 82 -0.62 9.39 -23.98
CA ARG A 82 -1.63 10.45 -24.09
C ARG A 82 -2.97 9.90 -24.58
N VAL A 83 -2.97 9.03 -25.58
CA VAL A 83 -4.19 8.42 -26.11
C VAL A 83 -4.82 7.49 -25.08
N LEU A 84 -4.01 6.65 -24.42
CA LEU A 84 -4.46 5.75 -23.37
C LEU A 84 -5.12 6.53 -22.21
N ALA A 85 -4.47 7.58 -21.72
CA ALA A 85 -4.99 8.42 -20.64
C ALA A 85 -6.34 9.08 -21.01
N ARG A 86 -6.49 9.53 -22.25
CA ARG A 86 -7.75 10.12 -22.75
C ARG A 86 -8.87 9.10 -22.84
N ILE A 87 -8.58 7.88 -23.32
CA ILE A 87 -9.58 6.80 -23.39
C ILE A 87 -10.00 6.41 -21.97
N LEU A 88 -9.05 6.23 -21.06
CA LEU A 88 -9.32 5.89 -19.67
C LEU A 88 -10.20 6.95 -18.99
N GLY A 89 -9.86 8.24 -19.17
CA GLY A 89 -10.65 9.35 -18.63
C GLY A 89 -12.08 9.42 -19.16
N ARG A 90 -12.29 9.09 -20.45
CA ARG A 90 -13.64 9.00 -21.02
C ARG A 90 -14.42 7.83 -20.45
N LEU A 91 -13.80 6.67 -20.26
CA LEU A 91 -14.44 5.50 -19.66
C LEU A 91 -14.83 5.77 -18.21
N THR A 92 -13.96 6.37 -17.39
CA THR A 92 -14.29 6.75 -16.01
C THR A 92 -15.41 7.78 -15.96
N GLY A 93 -15.43 8.75 -16.91
CA GLY A 93 -16.53 9.71 -17.02
C GLY A 93 -17.87 9.05 -17.35
N LEU A 94 -17.89 8.10 -18.28
CA LEU A 94 -19.11 7.35 -18.63
C LEU A 94 -19.61 6.47 -17.48
N LEU A 95 -18.69 5.81 -16.77
CA LEU A 95 -19.01 5.05 -15.56
C LEU A 95 -19.57 5.96 -14.46
N SER A 96 -19.04 7.17 -14.29
CA SER A 96 -19.52 8.13 -13.28
C SER A 96 -20.92 8.69 -13.58
N VAL A 97 -21.35 8.70 -14.85
CA VAL A 97 -22.70 9.14 -15.23
C VAL A 97 -23.72 7.99 -15.11
N SER A 98 -23.24 6.75 -15.11
CA SER A 98 -24.08 5.54 -15.13
C SER A 98 -24.27 4.90 -13.75
N LEU A 99 -23.60 5.41 -12.70
CA LEU A 99 -23.67 4.94 -11.31
C LEU A 99 -24.37 6.00 -10.44
#